data_AF-A0A2N0XLD9-F1
#
_entry.id   AF-A0A2N0XLD9-F1
#
_cell.length_a   1.000
_cell.length_b   1.000
_cell.length_c   1.000
_cell.angle_alpha   90.00
_cell.angle_beta   90.00
_cell.angle_gamma   90.00
#
_symmetry.space_group_name_H-M   'P 1'
#
loop_
_entity.id
_entity.type
_entity.pdbx_description
1 polymer ?
#
loop_
_entity_poly.entity_id
_entity_poly.type
_entity_poly.pdbx_seq_one_letter_code
_entity_poly.pdbx_strand_id
1 'polypeptide(L)'
;MEDTVMKPTPGRRGGAKPAPAAPTPPTPQEGDSTVLLTKVIREEKSSSVIAFGKNLLLAEANVVLSLVGQIRATAQYGDVQQLRDAFVQKVRDYETRLRLQNARNQDIDTARFCLCCLIDETVLNTVWGGQSIWVDNSLLSTFYSNTQGGEQFYDFLDKAMSAPTESLDILQLQYICMSLGFVGRYRLEKNGIESHRSLRLRVHDVITAVSERPPKVLSDGWQDKVRIGEETTESTPVWVTLSIAGALLAATYMGFNYKINEESNQTFANLLNLIPSVEITESTPLADVAPVAKRIQDYLATETERGMVEIQQLPDRVRISFSANELFDSGSAELVQHIRPVLSKVGRSLEGTKGRIMIVGHTDNKPIFTSKFPSNWHLSLARATSVTNHLASSSNLVGRLIPEGMGDARPLVENDTEANRAKNRRVEIDLMVVQRAAGEEQ
;
A
#
# COMPACT_ATOMS: atom_id res chain seq x y z
N MET A 1 -25.32 26.62 75.30
CA MET A 1 -24.84 25.67 76.31
C MET A 1 -25.87 24.57 76.39
N GLU A 2 -25.43 23.31 76.21
CA GLU A 2 -25.89 22.11 76.97
C GLU A 2 -27.43 21.92 77.06
N ASP A 3 -28.06 20.78 76.79
CA ASP A 3 -27.61 19.42 76.97
C ASP A 3 -28.79 18.47 76.67
N THR A 4 -28.44 17.19 76.48
CA THR A 4 -29.16 16.06 77.07
C THR A 4 -30.53 15.59 76.51
N VAL A 5 -30.42 14.48 75.77
CA VAL A 5 -31.07 13.16 75.97
C VAL A 5 -32.53 13.11 76.42
N MET A 6 -33.35 12.32 75.69
CA MET A 6 -34.37 11.45 76.29
C MET A 6 -34.75 10.32 75.31
N LYS A 7 -34.42 9.08 75.67
CA LYS A 7 -35.12 7.86 75.21
C LYS A 7 -36.23 7.59 76.23
N PRO A 8 -37.41 7.12 75.78
CA PRO A 8 -37.85 5.83 76.31
C PRO A 8 -38.60 4.96 75.29
N THR A 9 -38.36 3.66 75.41
CA THR A 9 -39.36 2.58 75.23
C THR A 9 -39.78 2.17 76.66
N PRO A 10 -40.96 1.58 76.98
CA PRO A 10 -41.61 0.47 76.24
C PRO A 10 -43.17 0.48 76.26
N GLY A 11 -43.81 -0.39 75.47
CA GLY A 11 -45.27 -0.63 75.56
C GLY A 11 -45.70 -1.87 74.77
N ARG A 12 -46.37 -2.81 75.44
CA ARG A 12 -46.61 -4.21 75.04
C ARG A 12 -48.10 -4.50 74.77
N ARG A 13 -48.35 -5.33 73.74
CA ARG A 13 -49.50 -6.24 73.45
C ARG A 13 -50.94 -5.71 73.32
N GLY A 14 -51.60 -6.17 72.26
CA GLY A 14 -53.05 -6.47 72.29
C GLY A 14 -53.64 -6.99 70.97
N GLY A 15 -54.03 -8.27 70.94
CA GLY A 15 -55.28 -8.75 70.32
C GLY A 15 -55.36 -8.99 68.80
N ALA A 16 -55.56 -10.25 68.41
CA ALA A 16 -55.96 -10.67 67.07
C ALA A 16 -57.49 -10.63 66.86
N LYS A 17 -57.94 -10.35 65.63
CA LYS A 17 -59.20 -10.86 65.05
C LYS A 17 -59.14 -10.85 63.52
N PRO A 18 -59.60 -11.89 62.81
CA PRO A 18 -59.54 -12.00 61.34
C PRO A 18 -60.78 -11.41 60.68
N ALA A 19 -60.64 -10.96 59.42
CA ALA A 19 -61.72 -10.43 58.58
C ALA A 19 -61.47 -10.84 57.10
N PRO A 20 -62.46 -10.78 56.20
CA PRO A 20 -63.07 -11.96 55.57
C PRO A 20 -62.79 -12.10 54.06
N ALA A 21 -63.17 -13.25 53.51
CA ALA A 21 -63.06 -13.59 52.10
C ALA A 21 -63.81 -12.62 51.18
N ALA A 22 -63.16 -12.25 50.08
CA ALA A 22 -63.69 -11.39 49.01
C ALA A 22 -64.16 -12.25 47.80
N PRO A 23 -65.10 -11.74 46.99
CA PRO A 23 -66.00 -12.53 46.16
C PRO A 23 -65.46 -12.82 44.75
N THR A 24 -65.93 -13.92 44.17
CA THR A 24 -65.64 -14.41 42.82
C THR A 24 -66.28 -13.52 41.73
N PRO A 25 -65.54 -13.12 40.67
CA PRO A 25 -66.12 -12.55 39.45
C PRO A 25 -66.50 -13.63 38.41
N PRO A 26 -67.30 -13.26 37.39
CA PRO A 26 -68.21 -14.17 36.67
C PRO A 26 -67.60 -14.84 35.43
N THR A 27 -68.24 -15.96 35.03
CA THR A 27 -67.96 -16.74 33.81
C THR A 27 -68.39 -15.98 32.53
N PRO A 28 -67.55 -15.90 31.48
CA PRO A 28 -67.98 -15.49 30.15
C PRO A 28 -68.32 -16.70 29.25
N GLN A 29 -69.44 -16.59 28.54
CA GLN A 29 -69.83 -17.47 27.42
C GLN A 29 -69.07 -17.12 26.13
N GLU A 30 -68.85 -18.17 25.33
CA GLU A 30 -68.60 -18.26 23.88
C GLU A 30 -68.21 -16.97 23.12
N GLY A 31 -66.92 -16.92 22.78
CA GLY A 31 -66.39 -16.23 21.61
C GLY A 31 -65.28 -17.08 21.02
N ASP A 32 -65.38 -17.39 19.73
CA ASP A 32 -64.43 -18.17 18.93
C ASP A 32 -62.97 -17.90 19.34
N SER A 33 -62.42 -18.83 20.12
CA SER A 33 -61.01 -18.87 20.45
C SER A 33 -60.53 -20.23 20.00
N THR A 34 -59.74 -20.25 18.94
CA THR A 34 -59.03 -21.44 18.47
C THR A 34 -58.11 -21.91 19.60
N VAL A 35 -58.63 -22.81 20.45
CA VAL A 35 -57.83 -23.51 21.45
C VAL A 35 -57.03 -24.55 20.68
N LEU A 36 -55.79 -24.21 20.37
CA LEU A 36 -54.76 -25.19 20.04
C LEU A 36 -54.55 -26.07 21.28
N LEU A 37 -55.34 -27.14 21.37
CA LEU A 37 -55.11 -28.22 22.32
C LEU A 37 -53.82 -28.92 21.91
N THR A 38 -52.68 -28.33 22.24
CA THR A 38 -51.41 -29.03 22.19
C THR A 38 -51.49 -30.10 23.26
N LYS A 39 -51.87 -31.31 22.84
CA LYS A 39 -51.61 -32.52 23.59
C LYS A 39 -50.10 -32.56 23.79
N VAL A 40 -49.63 -32.09 24.94
CA VAL A 40 -48.26 -32.34 25.40
C VAL A 40 -48.20 -33.83 25.67
N ILE A 41 -47.92 -34.59 24.62
CA ILE A 41 -47.32 -35.91 24.77
C ILE A 41 -46.00 -35.60 25.45
N ARG A 42 -45.94 -35.83 26.76
CA ARG A 42 -44.68 -35.88 27.50
C ARG A 42 -43.98 -37.17 27.08
N GLU A 43 -43.49 -37.16 25.84
CA GLU A 43 -42.40 -38.04 25.46
C GLU A 43 -41.20 -37.56 26.26
N GLU A 44 -40.68 -38.43 27.12
CA GLU A 44 -39.32 -38.34 27.62
C GLU A 44 -38.40 -38.32 26.40
N LYS A 45 -38.14 -37.10 25.90
CA LYS A 45 -37.19 -36.85 24.84
C LYS A 45 -35.82 -37.15 25.43
N SER A 46 -35.43 -38.43 25.37
CA SER A 46 -34.03 -38.80 25.25
C SER A 46 -33.50 -37.90 24.14
N SER A 47 -32.64 -36.96 24.52
CA SER A 47 -31.93 -36.08 23.60
C SER A 47 -31.19 -36.98 22.63
N SER A 48 -31.80 -37.28 21.49
CA SER A 48 -31.19 -38.06 20.41
C SER A 48 -30.10 -37.21 19.80
N VAL A 49 -28.93 -37.22 20.44
CA VAL A 49 -27.70 -36.69 19.88
C VAL A 49 -27.49 -37.41 18.55
N ILE A 50 -27.35 -36.66 17.47
CA ILE A 50 -27.20 -37.17 16.10
C ILE A 50 -26.06 -38.20 16.10
N ALA A 51 -26.35 -39.48 15.88
CA ALA A 51 -25.33 -40.51 15.89
C ALA A 51 -24.33 -40.28 14.74
N PHE A 52 -23.04 -40.24 15.05
CA PHE A 52 -21.95 -40.14 14.06
C PHE A 52 -21.79 -41.46 13.29
N GLY A 53 -22.72 -41.75 12.38
CA GLY A 53 -22.60 -42.85 11.42
C GLY A 53 -22.79 -44.26 12.01
N LYS A 54 -22.27 -45.27 11.28
CA LYS A 54 -22.36 -46.70 11.63
C LYS A 54 -21.24 -47.17 12.58
N ASN A 55 -20.26 -46.31 12.85
CA ASN A 55 -19.11 -46.64 13.68
C ASN A 55 -19.49 -46.59 15.16
N LEU A 56 -19.37 -47.73 15.82
CA LEU A 56 -19.77 -47.91 17.21
C LEU A 56 -18.93 -47.05 18.18
N LEU A 57 -17.61 -46.99 17.97
CA LEU A 57 -16.70 -46.20 18.82
C LEU A 57 -17.05 -44.72 18.77
N LEU A 58 -17.41 -44.20 17.58
CA LEU A 58 -17.81 -42.81 17.40
C LEU A 58 -19.22 -42.51 17.91
N ALA A 59 -20.17 -43.42 17.66
CA ALA A 59 -21.56 -43.25 18.09
C ALA A 59 -21.65 -43.06 19.61
N GLU A 60 -20.92 -43.87 20.37
CA GLU A 60 -20.90 -43.81 21.84
C GLU A 60 -20.08 -42.64 22.40
N ALA A 61 -19.12 -42.11 21.62
CA ALA A 61 -18.25 -41.00 22.03
C ALA A 61 -18.91 -39.63 21.89
N ASN A 62 -20.08 -39.56 21.24
CA ASN A 62 -20.76 -38.32 20.86
C ASN A 62 -20.96 -37.32 22.01
N VAL A 63 -21.34 -37.81 23.19
CA VAL A 63 -21.52 -36.97 24.38
C VAL A 63 -20.20 -36.32 24.82
N VAL A 64 -19.09 -37.05 24.73
CA VAL A 64 -17.76 -36.53 25.07
C VAL A 64 -17.29 -35.54 24.01
N LEU A 65 -17.42 -35.89 22.73
CA LEU A 65 -16.98 -35.07 21.61
C LEU A 65 -17.75 -33.73 21.50
N SER A 66 -19.05 -33.73 21.81
CA SER A 66 -19.85 -32.49 21.83
C SER A 66 -19.44 -31.52 22.95
N LEU A 67 -19.02 -32.04 24.11
CA LEU A 67 -18.52 -31.23 25.22
C LEU A 67 -17.15 -30.61 24.93
N VAL A 68 -16.29 -31.27 24.17
CA VAL A 68 -14.97 -30.75 23.76
C VAL A 68 -15.10 -29.38 23.09
N GLY A 69 -16.06 -29.23 22.16
CA GLY A 69 -16.31 -27.96 21.49
C GLY A 69 -16.76 -26.84 22.45
N GLN A 70 -17.62 -27.17 23.41
CA GLN A 70 -18.12 -26.21 24.40
C GLN A 70 -17.02 -25.74 25.36
N ILE A 71 -16.18 -26.66 25.82
CA ILE A 71 -15.06 -26.36 26.74
C ILE A 71 -14.06 -25.42 26.09
N ARG A 72 -13.72 -25.66 24.82
CA ARG A 72 -12.78 -24.81 24.08
C ARG A 72 -13.27 -23.37 23.96
N ALA A 73 -14.58 -23.14 23.95
CA ALA A 73 -15.19 -21.81 23.89
C ALA A 73 -15.42 -21.17 25.28
N THR A 74 -15.15 -21.89 26.37
CA THR A 74 -15.46 -21.44 27.73
C THR A 74 -14.33 -20.59 28.30
N ALA A 75 -14.62 -19.31 28.56
CA ALA A 75 -13.63 -18.34 29.06
C ALA A 75 -13.25 -18.56 30.55
N GLN A 76 -14.20 -18.99 31.39
CA GLN A 76 -13.98 -19.26 32.81
C GLN A 76 -14.84 -20.44 33.26
N TYR A 77 -14.28 -21.31 34.11
CA TYR A 77 -15.00 -22.43 34.71
C TYR A 77 -14.81 -22.42 36.23
N GLY A 78 -15.91 -22.55 36.98
CA GLY A 78 -15.90 -22.40 38.45
C GLY A 78 -15.27 -23.58 39.19
N ASP A 79 -15.77 -24.80 38.97
CA ASP A 79 -15.32 -26.00 39.67
C ASP A 79 -14.69 -27.02 38.70
N VAL A 80 -13.40 -26.85 38.45
CA VAL A 80 -12.65 -27.74 37.55
C VAL A 80 -12.58 -29.18 38.07
N GLN A 81 -12.70 -29.40 39.39
CA GLN A 81 -12.71 -30.75 39.96
C GLN A 81 -14.00 -31.48 39.60
N GLN A 82 -15.14 -30.83 39.76
CA GLN A 82 -16.41 -31.40 39.35
C GLN A 82 -16.45 -31.69 37.84
N LEU A 83 -15.87 -30.82 37.02
CA LEU A 83 -15.74 -31.06 35.57
C LEU A 83 -14.91 -32.31 35.28
N ARG A 84 -13.75 -32.45 35.94
CA ARG A 84 -12.88 -33.62 35.78
C ARG A 84 -13.61 -34.89 36.18
N ASP A 85 -14.24 -34.90 37.35
CA ASP A 85 -14.97 -36.07 37.85
C ASP A 85 -16.13 -36.45 36.92
N ALA A 86 -16.82 -35.46 36.34
CA ALA A 86 -17.83 -35.69 35.32
C ALA A 86 -17.25 -36.34 34.05
N PHE A 87 -16.05 -35.93 33.59
CA PHE A 87 -15.39 -36.60 32.46
C PHE A 87 -14.92 -38.01 32.79
N VAL A 88 -14.36 -38.23 33.99
CA VAL A 88 -13.99 -39.59 34.45
C VAL A 88 -15.19 -40.52 34.38
N GLN A 89 -16.36 -40.08 34.86
CA GLN A 89 -17.59 -40.88 34.75
C GLN A 89 -18.02 -41.10 33.30
N LYS A 90 -18.04 -40.04 32.47
CA LYS A 90 -18.41 -40.18 31.05
C LYS A 90 -17.51 -41.15 30.28
N VAL A 91 -16.21 -41.18 30.58
CA VAL A 91 -15.24 -42.10 29.97
C VAL A 91 -15.47 -43.54 30.46
N ARG A 92 -15.79 -43.75 31.75
CA ARG A 92 -16.17 -45.07 32.28
C ARG A 92 -17.50 -45.58 31.70
N ASP A 93 -18.47 -44.69 31.55
CA ASP A 93 -19.75 -45.03 30.95
C ASP A 93 -19.58 -45.38 29.47
N TYR A 94 -18.70 -44.65 28.75
CA TYR A 94 -18.33 -44.96 27.37
C TYR A 94 -17.77 -46.38 27.24
N GLU A 95 -16.79 -46.73 28.07
CA GLU A 95 -16.22 -48.09 28.10
C GLU A 95 -17.29 -49.15 28.40
N THR A 96 -18.15 -48.89 29.39
CA THR A 96 -19.22 -49.82 29.78
C THR A 96 -20.19 -50.06 28.62
N ARG A 97 -20.61 -48.99 27.92
CA ARG A 97 -21.51 -49.11 26.76
C ARG A 97 -20.87 -49.87 25.59
N LEU A 98 -19.59 -49.66 25.31
CA LEU A 98 -18.88 -50.41 24.28
C LEU A 98 -18.74 -51.90 24.62
N ARG A 99 -18.46 -52.23 25.88
CA ARG A 99 -18.40 -53.64 26.34
C ARG A 99 -19.75 -54.33 26.21
N LEU A 100 -20.85 -53.64 26.54
CA LEU A 100 -22.21 -54.18 26.38
C LEU A 100 -22.55 -54.49 24.91
N GLN A 101 -21.96 -53.75 23.97
CA GLN A 101 -22.15 -53.93 22.53
C GLN A 101 -21.09 -54.87 21.91
N ASN A 102 -20.33 -55.60 22.73
CA ASN A 102 -19.31 -56.58 22.33
C ASN A 102 -18.20 -56.01 21.43
N ALA A 103 -17.81 -54.74 21.63
CA ALA A 103 -16.64 -54.19 20.96
C ALA A 103 -15.35 -54.91 21.39
N ARG A 104 -14.34 -54.97 20.51
CA ARG A 104 -13.04 -55.61 20.82
C ARG A 104 -12.34 -54.85 21.95
N ASN A 105 -11.86 -55.56 22.97
CA ASN A 105 -11.22 -54.94 24.15
C ASN A 105 -10.04 -54.02 23.79
N GLN A 106 -9.24 -54.39 22.78
CA GLN A 106 -8.14 -53.56 22.29
C GLN A 106 -8.62 -52.23 21.71
N ASP A 107 -9.73 -52.25 20.97
CA ASP A 107 -10.33 -51.06 20.36
C ASP A 107 -10.93 -50.15 21.44
N ILE A 108 -11.56 -50.74 22.46
CA ILE A 108 -12.11 -50.00 23.61
C ILE A 108 -10.98 -49.25 24.32
N ASP A 109 -9.87 -49.90 24.62
CA ASP A 109 -8.75 -49.29 25.33
C ASP A 109 -8.10 -48.17 24.48
N THR A 110 -7.86 -48.44 23.20
CA THR A 110 -7.31 -47.46 22.25
C THR A 110 -8.24 -46.24 22.09
N ALA A 111 -9.54 -46.46 21.97
CA ALA A 111 -10.53 -45.40 21.84
C ALA A 111 -10.63 -44.55 23.11
N ARG A 112 -10.68 -45.20 24.28
CA ARG A 112 -10.68 -44.55 25.58
C ARG A 112 -9.43 -43.68 25.76
N PHE A 113 -8.26 -44.21 25.41
CA PHE A 113 -6.99 -43.48 25.43
C PHE A 113 -7.06 -42.22 24.54
N CYS A 114 -7.50 -42.36 23.29
CA CYS A 114 -7.62 -41.25 22.34
C CYS A 114 -8.56 -40.14 22.86
N LEU A 115 -9.68 -40.51 23.49
CA LEU A 115 -10.60 -39.55 24.10
C LEU A 115 -9.96 -38.83 25.29
N CYS A 116 -9.24 -39.54 26.16
CA CYS A 116 -8.50 -38.90 27.26
C CYS A 116 -7.48 -37.89 26.73
N CYS A 117 -6.69 -38.25 25.71
CA CYS A 117 -5.74 -37.33 25.08
C CYS A 117 -6.42 -36.06 24.53
N LEU A 118 -7.54 -36.22 23.82
CA LEU A 118 -8.30 -35.11 23.28
C LEU A 118 -8.83 -34.19 24.40
N ILE A 119 -9.44 -34.76 25.45
CA ILE A 119 -10.01 -33.96 26.55
C ILE A 119 -8.91 -33.24 27.32
N ASP A 120 -7.84 -33.95 27.69
CA ASP A 120 -6.74 -33.38 28.46
C ASP A 120 -6.08 -32.23 27.69
N GLU A 121 -5.79 -32.42 26.40
CA GLU A 121 -5.24 -31.35 25.58
C GLU A 121 -6.23 -30.19 25.42
N THR A 122 -7.53 -30.47 25.27
CA THR A 122 -8.55 -29.42 25.15
C THR A 122 -8.60 -28.56 26.40
N VAL A 123 -8.64 -29.18 27.59
CA VAL A 123 -8.71 -28.47 28.87
C VAL A 123 -7.42 -27.71 29.13
N LEU A 124 -6.26 -28.35 29.00
CA LEU A 124 -4.96 -27.74 29.29
C LEU A 124 -4.62 -26.56 28.37
N ASN A 125 -5.21 -26.48 27.17
CA ASN A 125 -5.06 -25.35 26.26
C ASN A 125 -6.11 -24.24 26.46
N THR A 126 -6.98 -24.32 27.47
CA THR A 126 -7.85 -23.20 27.88
C THR A 126 -7.09 -22.24 28.81
N VAL A 127 -7.62 -21.02 28.96
CA VAL A 127 -7.04 -19.98 29.85
C VAL A 127 -6.98 -20.44 31.32
N TRP A 128 -7.97 -21.23 31.76
CA TRP A 128 -8.09 -21.68 33.14
C TRP A 128 -7.49 -23.08 33.39
N GLY A 129 -7.38 -23.94 32.37
CA GLY A 129 -6.95 -25.32 32.54
C GLY A 129 -5.50 -25.48 32.99
N GLY A 130 -4.59 -24.66 32.46
CA GLY A 130 -3.16 -24.70 32.83
C GLY A 130 -2.83 -24.26 34.26
N GLN A 131 -3.76 -23.60 34.96
CA GLN A 131 -3.62 -23.17 36.36
C GLN A 131 -4.47 -24.02 37.31
N SER A 132 -5.04 -25.12 36.82
CA SER A 132 -5.98 -25.96 37.56
C SER A 132 -5.35 -27.29 38.00
N ILE A 133 -6.09 -28.05 38.81
CA ILE A 133 -5.71 -29.41 39.24
C ILE A 133 -5.54 -30.41 38.09
N TRP A 134 -5.95 -30.04 36.87
CA TRP A 134 -5.89 -30.89 35.67
C TRP A 134 -4.45 -31.16 35.21
N VAL A 135 -3.50 -30.27 35.52
CA VAL A 135 -2.08 -30.45 35.19
C VAL A 135 -1.52 -31.69 35.89
N ASP A 136 -1.81 -31.87 37.18
CA ASP A 136 -1.32 -32.99 37.98
C ASP A 136 -2.24 -34.22 37.88
N ASN A 137 -3.56 -33.98 37.75
CA ASN A 137 -4.60 -35.02 37.78
C ASN A 137 -5.38 -35.07 36.46
N SER A 138 -4.67 -35.14 35.34
CA SER A 138 -5.24 -35.37 34.02
C SER A 138 -6.01 -36.70 33.94
N LEU A 139 -6.86 -36.88 32.92
CA LEU A 139 -7.52 -38.16 32.70
C LEU A 139 -6.51 -39.24 32.31
N LEU A 140 -5.51 -38.89 31.51
CA LEU A 140 -4.47 -39.81 31.08
C LEU A 140 -3.62 -40.31 32.25
N SER A 141 -3.24 -39.43 33.19
CA SER A 141 -2.53 -39.85 34.40
C SER A 141 -3.41 -40.72 35.30
N THR A 142 -4.72 -40.45 35.35
CA THR A 142 -5.68 -41.22 36.16
C THR A 142 -5.92 -42.63 35.62
N PHE A 143 -6.10 -42.80 34.30
CA PHE A 143 -6.44 -44.09 33.70
C PHE A 143 -5.22 -44.91 33.27
N TYR A 144 -4.12 -44.25 32.88
CA TYR A 144 -2.97 -44.90 32.26
C TYR A 144 -1.63 -44.61 32.96
N SER A 145 -1.63 -43.82 34.04
CA SER A 145 -0.40 -43.39 34.73
C SER A 145 0.65 -42.82 33.76
N ASN A 146 0.19 -42.15 32.71
CA ASN A 146 1.00 -41.71 31.59
C ASN A 146 0.78 -40.20 31.35
N THR A 147 1.84 -39.51 30.96
CA THR A 147 1.86 -38.07 30.65
C THR A 147 2.24 -37.78 29.19
N GLN A 148 2.68 -38.79 28.42
CA GLN A 148 3.09 -38.66 27.01
C GLN A 148 1.97 -38.98 26.02
N GLY A 149 0.74 -38.51 26.29
CA GLY A 149 -0.42 -38.77 25.43
C GLY A 149 -0.26 -38.24 24.00
N GLY A 150 0.44 -37.11 23.85
CA GLY A 150 0.63 -36.43 22.58
C GLY A 150 1.49 -37.19 21.56
N GLU A 151 2.33 -38.14 22.00
CA GLU A 151 3.15 -38.98 21.10
C GLU A 151 2.49 -40.33 20.84
N GLN A 152 2.06 -41.02 21.90
CA GLN A 152 1.48 -42.37 21.80
C GLN A 152 0.17 -42.40 21.00
N PHE A 153 -0.59 -41.30 20.97
CA PHE A 153 -1.73 -41.17 20.08
C PHE A 153 -1.35 -41.43 18.62
N TYR A 154 -0.21 -40.88 18.19
CA TYR A 154 0.26 -41.04 16.81
C TYR A 154 0.88 -42.41 16.56
N ASP A 155 1.48 -43.05 17.57
CA ASP A 155 1.93 -44.44 17.44
C ASP A 155 0.76 -45.40 17.20
N PHE A 156 -0.37 -45.17 17.91
CA PHE A 156 -1.60 -45.91 17.64
C PHE A 156 -2.19 -45.59 16.27
N LEU A 157 -2.10 -44.33 15.82
CA LEU A 157 -2.54 -43.93 14.49
C LEU A 157 -1.71 -44.60 13.39
N ASP A 158 -0.38 -44.63 13.52
CA ASP A 158 0.53 -45.27 12.57
C ASP A 158 0.26 -46.79 12.50
N LYS A 159 0.02 -47.43 13.66
CA LYS A 159 -0.40 -48.84 13.70
C LYS A 159 -1.75 -49.04 13.01
N ALA A 160 -2.73 -48.19 13.25
CA ALA A 160 -4.05 -48.29 12.63
C ALA A 160 -4.00 -48.05 11.10
N MET A 161 -3.13 -47.15 10.63
CA MET A 161 -2.90 -46.90 9.20
C MET A 161 -2.23 -48.09 8.49
N SER A 162 -1.48 -48.94 9.21
CA SER A 162 -0.86 -50.14 8.62
C SER A 162 -1.86 -51.25 8.29
N ALA A 163 -3.01 -51.30 8.98
CA ALA A 163 -4.08 -52.27 8.78
C ALA A 163 -5.46 -51.57 8.74
N PRO A 164 -5.73 -50.75 7.72
CA PRO A 164 -6.85 -49.81 7.74
C PRO A 164 -8.23 -50.48 7.62
N THR A 165 -8.31 -51.65 6.99
CA THR A 165 -9.55 -52.44 6.91
C THR A 165 -9.97 -53.01 8.27
N GLU A 166 -9.02 -53.42 9.10
CA GLU A 166 -9.29 -53.99 10.43
C GLU A 166 -9.50 -52.91 11.50
N SER A 167 -8.87 -51.74 11.32
CA SER A 167 -8.85 -50.64 12.29
C SER A 167 -9.67 -49.42 11.84
N LEU A 168 -10.63 -49.61 10.93
CA LEU A 168 -11.40 -48.52 10.34
C LEU A 168 -12.12 -47.67 11.39
N ASP A 169 -12.72 -48.33 12.40
CA ASP A 169 -13.48 -47.62 13.43
C ASP A 169 -12.59 -46.72 14.31
N ILE A 170 -11.37 -47.18 14.61
CA ILE A 170 -10.37 -46.42 15.37
C ILE A 170 -9.83 -45.28 14.52
N LEU A 171 -9.50 -45.52 13.25
CA LEU A 171 -9.01 -44.48 12.32
C LEU A 171 -10.00 -43.33 12.21
N GLN A 172 -11.30 -43.65 12.08
CA GLN A 172 -12.35 -42.63 12.04
C GLN A 172 -12.43 -41.85 13.36
N LEU A 173 -12.33 -42.50 14.51
CA LEU A 173 -12.30 -41.83 15.81
C LEU A 173 -11.10 -40.88 15.92
N GLN A 174 -9.89 -41.35 15.60
CA GLN A 174 -8.67 -40.55 15.64
C GLN A 174 -8.71 -39.38 14.64
N TYR A 175 -9.26 -39.60 13.45
CA TYR A 175 -9.51 -38.53 12.48
C TYR A 175 -10.43 -37.45 13.03
N ILE A 176 -11.51 -37.83 13.71
CA ILE A 176 -12.43 -36.88 14.37
C ILE A 176 -11.73 -36.14 15.51
N CYS A 177 -10.91 -36.81 16.33
CA CYS A 177 -10.11 -36.16 17.38
C CYS A 177 -9.19 -35.08 16.79
N MET A 178 -8.44 -35.40 15.73
CA MET A 178 -7.58 -34.43 15.02
C MET A 178 -8.38 -33.30 14.35
N SER A 179 -9.59 -33.58 13.88
CA SER A 179 -10.49 -32.59 13.27
C SER A 179 -11.09 -31.64 14.30
N LEU A 180 -11.34 -32.12 15.53
CA LEU A 180 -11.81 -31.31 16.66
C LEU A 180 -10.69 -30.48 17.32
N GLY A 181 -9.44 -30.67 16.88
CA GLY A 181 -8.31 -29.81 17.24
C GLY A 181 -7.31 -30.44 18.20
N PHE A 182 -7.29 -31.77 18.35
CA PHE A 182 -6.13 -32.46 18.93
C PHE A 182 -4.90 -32.25 18.03
N VAL A 183 -3.76 -31.85 18.61
CA VAL A 183 -2.51 -31.57 17.89
C VAL A 183 -1.33 -32.41 18.40
N GLY A 184 -1.33 -32.79 19.68
CA GLY A 184 -0.30 -33.63 20.31
C GLY A 184 1.14 -33.16 20.03
N ARG A 185 2.02 -34.09 19.66
CA ARG A 185 3.46 -33.82 19.41
C ARG A 185 3.75 -32.71 18.40
N TYR A 186 2.85 -32.51 17.43
CA TYR A 186 3.01 -31.47 16.41
C TYR A 186 2.92 -30.05 16.97
N ARG A 187 2.48 -29.84 18.21
CA ARG A 187 2.45 -28.50 18.82
C ARG A 187 3.84 -27.93 19.08
N LEU A 188 4.84 -28.79 19.25
CA LEU A 188 6.22 -28.42 19.56
C LEU A 188 7.13 -28.34 18.32
N GLU A 189 6.65 -28.79 17.16
CA GLU A 189 7.41 -28.82 15.91
C GLU A 189 7.37 -27.48 15.15
N LYS A 190 8.48 -27.10 14.52
CA LYS A 190 8.62 -25.81 13.79
C LYS A 190 7.57 -25.61 12.68
N ASN A 191 7.22 -26.68 11.97
CA ASN A 191 6.18 -26.70 10.92
C ASN A 191 5.02 -27.64 11.29
N GLY A 192 4.73 -27.76 12.58
CA GLY A 192 3.85 -28.80 13.09
C GLY A 192 2.40 -28.67 12.64
N ILE A 193 1.86 -27.46 12.51
CA ILE A 193 0.46 -27.25 12.07
C ILE A 193 0.24 -27.77 10.64
N GLU A 194 1.18 -27.50 9.73
CA GLU A 194 1.09 -27.95 8.34
C GLU A 194 1.33 -29.47 8.21
N SER A 195 2.26 -29.99 8.99
CA SER A 195 2.53 -31.43 9.08
C SER A 195 1.33 -32.20 9.64
N HIS A 196 0.68 -31.65 10.67
CA HIS A 196 -0.56 -32.17 11.24
C HIS A 196 -1.72 -32.13 10.23
N ARG A 197 -1.87 -31.01 9.49
CA ARG A 197 -2.87 -30.89 8.43
C ARG A 197 -2.66 -31.94 7.34
N SER A 198 -1.42 -32.10 6.89
CA SER A 198 -1.03 -33.07 5.86
C SER A 198 -1.29 -34.50 6.32
N LEU A 199 -0.96 -34.84 7.58
CA LEU A 199 -1.28 -36.13 8.17
C LEU A 199 -2.79 -36.39 8.22
N ARG A 200 -3.58 -35.41 8.67
CA ARG A 200 -5.04 -35.54 8.74
C ARG A 200 -5.68 -35.79 7.37
N LEU A 201 -5.19 -35.13 6.32
CA LEU A 201 -5.65 -35.36 4.95
C LEU A 201 -5.30 -36.78 4.48
N ARG A 202 -4.07 -37.23 4.70
CA ARG A 202 -3.66 -38.61 4.39
C ARG A 202 -4.50 -39.66 5.11
N VAL A 203 -4.85 -39.44 6.38
CA VAL A 203 -5.76 -40.33 7.13
C VAL A 203 -7.16 -40.32 6.53
N HIS A 204 -7.66 -39.16 6.09
CA HIS A 204 -8.94 -39.08 5.38
C HIS A 204 -8.94 -39.88 4.07
N ASP A 205 -7.86 -39.78 3.29
CA ASP A 205 -7.70 -40.51 2.03
C ASP A 205 -7.69 -42.03 2.27
N VAL A 206 -7.01 -42.49 3.33
CA VAL A 206 -7.02 -43.91 3.73
C VAL A 206 -8.43 -44.36 4.15
N ILE A 207 -9.13 -43.57 4.98
CA ILE A 207 -10.49 -43.88 5.42
C ILE A 207 -11.45 -43.95 4.23
N THR A 208 -11.34 -43.01 3.29
CA THR A 208 -12.22 -42.96 2.11
C THR A 208 -11.90 -44.07 1.11
N ALA A 209 -10.64 -44.46 0.95
CA ALA A 209 -10.25 -45.59 0.10
C ALA A 209 -10.81 -46.92 0.61
N VAL A 210 -10.87 -47.12 1.94
CA VAL A 210 -11.38 -48.35 2.57
C VAL A 210 -12.89 -48.31 2.77
N SER A 211 -13.47 -47.13 2.98
CA SER A 211 -14.92 -46.99 3.07
C SER A 211 -15.51 -47.10 1.67
N GLU A 212 -16.18 -48.20 1.33
CA GLU A 212 -16.83 -48.48 0.04
C GLU A 212 -17.90 -47.46 -0.42
N ARG A 213 -18.02 -46.30 0.23
CA ARG A 213 -18.94 -45.23 -0.15
C ARG A 213 -18.26 -44.34 -1.17
N PRO A 214 -18.73 -44.29 -2.44
CA PRO A 214 -18.40 -43.15 -3.28
C PRO A 214 -18.84 -41.87 -2.53
N PRO A 215 -18.05 -40.79 -2.61
CA PRO A 215 -18.40 -39.54 -1.95
C PRO A 215 -19.83 -39.18 -2.34
N LYS A 216 -20.72 -39.10 -1.34
CA LYS A 216 -22.12 -38.75 -1.57
C LYS A 216 -22.13 -37.32 -2.07
N VAL A 217 -22.30 -37.15 -3.36
CA VAL A 217 -22.47 -35.86 -3.99
C VAL A 217 -23.71 -35.21 -3.37
N LEU A 218 -23.57 -34.01 -2.80
CA LEU A 218 -24.66 -33.33 -2.10
C LEU A 218 -25.81 -32.95 -3.07
N SER A 219 -25.50 -32.80 -4.36
CA SER A 219 -26.44 -32.63 -5.46
C SER A 219 -25.83 -33.20 -6.74
N ASP A 220 -26.60 -33.97 -7.51
CA ASP A 220 -26.23 -34.33 -8.87
C ASP A 220 -26.06 -33.04 -9.71
N GLY A 221 -25.03 -33.00 -10.54
CA GLY A 221 -24.72 -31.84 -11.38
C GLY A 221 -24.35 -30.57 -10.62
N TRP A 222 -23.86 -30.66 -9.37
CA TRP A 222 -23.37 -29.48 -8.65
C TRP A 222 -22.24 -28.79 -9.41
N GLN A 223 -21.39 -29.51 -10.14
CA GLN A 223 -20.34 -28.88 -10.96
C GLN A 223 -20.92 -27.96 -12.04
N ASP A 224 -22.06 -28.33 -12.63
CA ASP A 224 -22.72 -27.51 -13.66
C ASP A 224 -23.48 -26.32 -13.06
N LYS A 225 -23.81 -26.38 -11.76
CA LYS A 225 -24.54 -25.34 -11.01
C LYS A 225 -23.63 -24.46 -10.16
N VAL A 226 -22.42 -24.91 -9.86
CA VAL A 226 -21.35 -24.06 -9.36
C VAL A 226 -20.89 -23.23 -10.53
N ARG A 227 -21.58 -22.10 -10.70
CA ARG A 227 -20.86 -20.89 -11.08
C ARG A 227 -19.80 -20.77 -10.01
N ILE A 228 -18.56 -21.16 -10.34
CA ILE A 228 -17.39 -20.63 -9.65
C ILE A 228 -17.70 -19.15 -9.67
N GLY A 229 -18.11 -18.60 -8.52
CA GLY A 229 -18.17 -17.17 -8.40
C GLY A 229 -16.80 -16.77 -8.90
N GLU A 230 -16.74 -15.97 -9.96
CA GLU A 230 -15.56 -15.17 -10.16
C GLU A 230 -15.39 -14.54 -8.79
N GLU A 231 -14.48 -15.11 -7.98
CA GLU A 231 -13.95 -14.40 -6.85
C GLU A 231 -13.63 -13.08 -7.49
N THR A 232 -14.27 -12.03 -7.02
CA THR A 232 -13.87 -10.70 -7.41
C THR A 232 -12.48 -10.54 -6.79
N THR A 233 -11.47 -11.15 -7.42
CA THR A 233 -10.12 -10.67 -7.56
C THR A 233 -10.16 -9.37 -8.39
N GLU A 234 -11.16 -8.52 -8.16
CA GLU A 234 -11.10 -7.10 -8.41
C GLU A 234 -10.60 -6.43 -7.13
N SER A 235 -9.41 -6.84 -6.71
CA SER A 235 -8.50 -5.82 -6.23
C SER A 235 -7.52 -5.64 -7.37
N THR A 236 -7.81 -4.69 -8.27
CA THR A 236 -6.75 -4.14 -9.13
C THR A 236 -5.56 -3.91 -8.22
N PRO A 237 -4.41 -4.57 -8.46
CA PRO A 237 -3.30 -4.51 -7.53
C PRO A 237 -3.02 -3.06 -7.18
N VAL A 238 -2.79 -2.75 -5.90
CA VAL A 238 -2.63 -1.37 -5.42
C VAL A 238 -1.55 -0.61 -6.21
N TRP A 239 -0.55 -1.33 -6.75
CA TRP A 239 0.45 -0.75 -7.64
C TRP A 239 -0.12 -0.25 -8.98
N VAL A 240 -1.14 -0.90 -9.54
CA VAL A 240 -1.81 -0.48 -10.79
C VAL A 240 -2.58 0.82 -10.56
N THR A 241 -3.36 0.91 -9.48
CA THR A 241 -4.12 2.13 -9.16
C THR A 241 -3.19 3.29 -8.83
N LEU A 242 -2.11 3.04 -8.08
CA LEU A 242 -1.06 4.04 -7.83
C LEU A 242 -0.35 4.47 -9.12
N SER A 243 -0.07 3.54 -10.04
CA SER A 243 0.59 3.87 -11.32
C SER A 243 -0.31 4.72 -12.20
N ILE A 244 -1.60 4.40 -12.29
CA ILE A 244 -2.58 5.20 -13.06
C ILE A 244 -2.74 6.59 -12.44
N ALA A 245 -2.89 6.68 -11.11
CA ALA A 245 -2.99 7.95 -10.41
C ALA A 245 -1.72 8.81 -10.59
N GLY A 246 -0.54 8.20 -10.49
CA GLY A 246 0.75 8.86 -10.73
C GLY A 246 0.88 9.37 -12.17
N ALA A 247 0.47 8.57 -13.16
CA ALA A 247 0.47 8.98 -14.56
C ALA A 247 -0.48 10.16 -14.82
N LEU A 248 -1.68 10.15 -14.23
CA LEU A 248 -2.64 11.25 -14.31
C LEU A 248 -2.10 12.54 -13.68
N LEU A 249 -1.48 12.45 -12.50
CA LEU A 249 -0.85 13.60 -11.85
C LEU A 249 0.31 14.16 -12.67
N ALA A 250 1.17 13.30 -13.20
CA ALA A 250 2.28 13.70 -14.06
C ALA A 250 1.79 14.39 -15.35
N ALA A 251 0.76 13.83 -15.99
CA ALA A 251 0.16 14.42 -17.18
C ALA A 251 -0.47 15.80 -16.89
N THR A 252 -1.16 15.93 -15.75
CA THR A 252 -1.76 17.19 -15.31
C THR A 252 -0.68 18.24 -15.01
N TYR A 253 0.39 17.84 -14.29
CA TYR A 253 1.53 18.71 -14.00
C TYR A 253 2.25 19.16 -15.27
N MET A 254 2.49 18.25 -16.22
CA MET A 254 3.07 18.60 -17.52
C MET A 254 2.16 19.56 -18.30
N GLY A 255 0.84 19.30 -18.31
CA GLY A 255 -0.13 20.17 -18.95
C GLY A 255 -0.14 21.59 -18.39
N PHE A 256 -0.12 21.74 -17.06
CA PHE A 256 -0.03 23.06 -16.42
C PHE A 256 1.30 23.75 -16.68
N ASN A 257 2.43 23.04 -16.61
CA ASN A 257 3.73 23.64 -16.94
C ASN A 257 3.80 24.12 -18.39
N TYR A 258 3.27 23.32 -19.33
CA TYR A 258 3.23 23.71 -20.73
C TYR A 258 2.40 24.98 -20.91
N LYS A 259 1.19 25.02 -20.33
CA LYS A 259 0.30 26.18 -20.42
C LYS A 259 0.89 27.45 -19.78
N ILE A 260 1.50 27.33 -18.59
CA ILE A 260 2.14 28.47 -17.90
C ILE A 260 3.29 29.03 -18.74
N ASN A 261 4.13 28.17 -19.32
CA ASN A 261 5.26 28.64 -20.12
C ASN A 261 4.81 29.30 -21.43
N GLU A 262 3.74 28.80 -22.05
CA GLU A 262 3.18 29.42 -23.26
C GLU A 262 2.59 30.80 -22.96
N GLU A 263 1.78 30.92 -21.90
CA GLU A 263 1.23 32.22 -21.45
C GLU A 263 2.33 33.19 -21.00
N SER A 264 3.39 32.69 -20.35
CA SER A 264 4.55 33.50 -19.95
C SER A 264 5.31 34.07 -21.14
N ASN A 265 5.59 33.26 -22.16
CA ASN A 265 6.27 33.72 -23.38
C ASN A 265 5.44 34.78 -24.12
N GLN A 266 4.12 34.59 -24.24
CA GLN A 266 3.24 35.59 -24.86
C GLN A 266 3.23 36.90 -24.07
N THR A 267 3.13 36.82 -22.74
CA THR A 267 3.15 38.01 -21.87
C THR A 267 4.48 38.75 -22.00
N PHE A 268 5.60 38.03 -22.04
CA PHE A 268 6.92 38.61 -22.23
C PHE A 268 7.06 39.29 -23.60
N ALA A 269 6.60 38.65 -24.67
CA ALA A 269 6.58 39.24 -26.01
C ALA A 269 5.72 40.51 -26.06
N ASN A 270 4.55 40.51 -25.41
CA ASN A 270 3.68 41.68 -25.32
C ASN A 270 4.34 42.82 -24.53
N LEU A 271 5.02 42.52 -23.42
CA LEU A 271 5.79 43.52 -22.66
C LEU A 271 6.91 44.13 -23.50
N LEU A 272 7.61 43.34 -24.30
CA LEU A 272 8.65 43.83 -25.21
C LEU A 272 8.11 44.73 -26.32
N ASN A 273 6.88 44.51 -26.78
CA ASN A 273 6.21 45.33 -27.79
C ASN A 273 5.63 46.63 -27.22
N LEU A 274 5.35 46.69 -25.92
CA LEU A 274 4.90 47.90 -25.22
C LEU A 274 6.04 48.92 -25.02
N ILE A 275 7.29 48.48 -25.06
CA ILE A 275 8.45 49.37 -25.12
C ILE A 275 8.54 49.84 -26.57
N PRO A 276 8.23 51.11 -26.89
CA PRO A 276 8.40 51.60 -28.24
C PRO A 276 9.85 51.37 -28.64
N SER A 277 10.07 50.64 -29.73
CA SER A 277 11.33 50.71 -30.45
C SER A 277 11.50 52.18 -30.80
N VAL A 278 12.36 52.87 -30.07
CA VAL A 278 12.83 54.20 -30.46
C VAL A 278 13.56 53.96 -31.78
N GLU A 279 12.83 54.07 -32.89
CA GLU A 279 13.45 54.39 -34.16
C GLU A 279 14.19 55.68 -33.90
N ILE A 280 15.50 55.59 -33.75
CA ILE A 280 16.33 56.77 -33.74
C ILE A 280 16.28 57.27 -35.19
N THR A 281 15.25 58.07 -35.50
CA THR A 281 15.09 58.78 -36.75
C THR A 281 16.38 59.57 -36.97
N GLU A 282 17.21 59.07 -37.89
CA GLU A 282 18.42 59.71 -38.39
C GLU A 282 19.28 60.38 -37.29
N SER A 283 19.78 59.57 -36.35
CA SER A 283 20.98 60.01 -35.63
C SER A 283 22.16 59.98 -36.60
N THR A 284 22.79 61.14 -36.80
CA THR A 284 24.14 61.22 -37.39
C THR A 284 24.98 60.11 -36.75
N PRO A 285 25.57 59.16 -37.52
CA PRO A 285 26.35 58.09 -36.92
C PRO A 285 27.38 58.72 -36.00
N LEU A 286 27.40 58.25 -34.75
CA LEU A 286 28.38 58.72 -33.76
C LEU A 286 29.76 58.63 -34.41
N ALA A 287 30.49 59.74 -34.46
CA ALA A 287 31.79 59.81 -35.14
C ALA A 287 32.78 58.72 -34.66
N ASP A 288 32.60 58.24 -33.43
CA ASP A 288 33.43 57.20 -32.81
C ASP A 288 33.01 55.76 -33.15
N VAL A 289 31.83 55.52 -33.74
CA VAL A 289 31.35 54.15 -34.07
C VAL A 289 32.03 53.58 -35.32
N ALA A 290 32.16 54.37 -36.38
CA ALA A 290 32.78 53.94 -37.64
C ALA A 290 34.24 53.45 -37.50
N PRO A 291 35.15 54.19 -36.83
CA PRO A 291 36.52 53.71 -36.65
C PRO A 291 36.61 52.47 -35.74
N VAL A 292 35.72 52.37 -34.74
CA VAL A 292 35.66 51.20 -33.85
C VAL A 292 35.16 49.97 -34.61
N ALA A 293 34.09 50.09 -35.41
CA ALA A 293 33.57 49.02 -36.24
C ALA A 293 34.64 48.50 -37.20
N LYS A 294 35.35 49.39 -37.89
CA LYS A 294 36.44 49.03 -38.81
C LYS A 294 37.58 48.29 -38.09
N ARG A 295 38.00 48.76 -36.91
CA ARG A 295 39.05 48.08 -36.12
C ARG A 295 38.64 46.67 -35.72
N ILE A 296 37.38 46.48 -35.32
CA ILE A 296 36.86 45.15 -34.94
C ILE A 296 36.76 44.25 -36.18
N GLN A 297 36.30 44.79 -37.31
CA GLN A 297 36.28 44.07 -38.60
C GLN A 297 37.69 43.62 -39.03
N ASP A 298 38.68 44.51 -38.99
CA ASP A 298 40.06 44.18 -39.34
C ASP A 298 40.63 43.10 -38.39
N TYR A 299 40.29 43.15 -37.10
CA TYR A 299 40.76 42.18 -36.12
C TYR A 299 40.11 40.79 -36.28
N LEU A 300 38.86 40.75 -36.74
CA LEU A 300 38.08 39.51 -36.91
C LEU A 300 37.90 39.09 -38.37
N ALA A 301 38.66 39.66 -39.30
CA ALA A 301 38.51 39.46 -40.74
C ALA A 301 38.52 37.96 -41.14
N THR A 302 39.44 37.18 -40.56
CA THR A 302 39.55 35.74 -40.83
C THR A 302 38.31 34.96 -40.38
N GLU A 303 37.71 35.32 -39.25
CA GLU A 303 36.52 34.67 -38.72
C GLU A 303 35.25 35.10 -39.48
N THR A 304 35.20 36.35 -39.94
CA THR A 304 34.15 36.86 -40.82
C THR A 304 34.18 36.21 -42.20
N GLU A 305 35.37 36.05 -42.81
CA GLU A 305 35.53 35.35 -44.10
C GLU A 305 35.10 33.88 -44.02
N ARG A 306 35.29 33.24 -42.85
CA ARG A 306 34.84 31.87 -42.59
C ARG A 306 33.35 31.76 -42.25
N GLY A 307 32.62 32.88 -42.19
CA GLY A 307 31.20 32.91 -41.86
C GLY A 307 30.89 32.61 -40.39
N MET A 308 31.89 32.64 -39.50
CA MET A 308 31.70 32.36 -38.07
C MET A 308 31.10 33.55 -37.32
N VAL A 309 31.34 34.77 -37.80
CA VAL A 309 30.95 36.03 -37.16
C VAL A 309 30.50 37.04 -38.20
N GLU A 310 29.36 37.68 -37.96
CA GLU A 310 28.87 38.81 -38.75
C GLU A 310 28.99 40.10 -37.94
N ILE A 311 29.52 41.17 -38.55
CA ILE A 311 29.71 42.47 -37.87
C ILE A 311 28.88 43.52 -38.60
N GLN A 312 27.93 44.11 -37.89
CA GLN A 312 27.07 45.17 -38.41
C GLN A 312 27.35 46.48 -37.67
N GLN A 313 27.51 47.55 -38.45
CA GLN A 313 27.64 48.90 -37.91
C GLN A 313 26.25 49.55 -37.85
N LEU A 314 25.80 49.88 -36.66
CA LEU A 314 24.56 50.61 -36.41
C LEU A 314 24.89 52.06 -36.00
N PRO A 315 23.92 53.01 -36.04
CA PRO A 315 24.19 54.42 -35.74
C PRO A 315 24.74 54.67 -34.32
N ASP A 316 24.29 53.88 -33.34
CA ASP A 316 24.55 54.04 -31.91
C ASP A 316 25.44 52.93 -31.31
N ARG A 317 25.71 51.85 -32.06
CA ARG A 317 26.41 50.66 -31.56
C ARG A 317 27.12 49.88 -32.66
N VAL A 318 28.04 49.01 -32.26
CA VAL A 318 28.60 47.97 -33.13
C VAL A 318 28.04 46.62 -32.68
N ARG A 319 27.39 45.90 -33.60
CA ARG A 319 26.79 44.59 -33.34
C ARG A 319 27.66 43.48 -33.91
N ILE A 320 28.02 42.52 -33.08
CA ILE A 320 28.74 41.31 -33.46
C ILE A 320 27.78 40.13 -33.27
N SER A 321 27.39 39.48 -34.35
CA SER A 321 26.39 38.43 -34.37
C SER A 321 27.02 37.05 -34.61
N PHE A 322 26.59 36.07 -33.83
CA PHE A 322 26.97 34.67 -33.94
C PHE A 322 25.74 33.80 -34.15
N SER A 323 25.81 32.82 -35.04
CA SER A 323 24.79 31.77 -35.09
C SER A 323 24.88 30.91 -33.84
N ALA A 324 23.75 30.59 -33.22
CA ALA A 324 23.72 29.76 -32.03
C ALA A 324 24.26 28.34 -32.29
N ASN A 325 24.12 27.82 -33.52
CA ASN A 325 24.61 26.48 -33.88
C ASN A 325 26.15 26.39 -33.88
N GLU A 326 26.84 27.52 -34.10
CA GLU A 326 28.31 27.60 -34.02
C GLU A 326 28.80 27.75 -32.57
N LEU A 327 27.94 28.26 -31.68
CA LEU A 327 28.29 28.51 -30.28
C LEU A 327 27.95 27.35 -29.34
N PHE A 328 26.86 26.63 -29.61
CA PHE A 328 26.27 25.67 -28.70
C PHE A 328 25.71 24.46 -29.43
N ASP A 329 25.73 23.31 -28.77
CA ASP A 329 24.93 22.15 -29.19
C ASP A 329 23.42 22.43 -29.02
N SER A 330 22.61 21.66 -29.76
CA SER A 330 21.14 21.78 -29.71
C SER A 330 20.61 21.61 -28.27
N GLY A 331 19.78 22.55 -27.82
CA GLY A 331 19.20 22.56 -26.47
C GLY A 331 20.20 22.84 -25.33
N SER A 332 21.46 23.15 -25.64
CA SER A 332 22.50 23.46 -24.65
C SER A 332 22.80 24.97 -24.59
N ALA A 333 23.31 25.40 -23.43
CA ALA A 333 23.92 26.72 -23.22
C ALA A 333 25.45 26.62 -23.01
N GLU A 334 26.02 25.42 -23.09
CA GLU A 334 27.45 25.20 -22.92
C GLU A 334 28.23 25.49 -24.22
N LEU A 335 29.28 26.32 -24.11
CA LEU A 335 30.10 26.73 -25.25
C LEU A 335 30.96 25.57 -25.78
N VAL A 336 30.83 25.29 -27.07
CA VAL A 336 31.67 24.31 -27.79
C VAL A 336 33.14 24.72 -27.78
N GLN A 337 34.05 23.75 -27.76
CA GLN A 337 35.48 24.03 -27.56
C GLN A 337 36.11 24.89 -28.67
N HIS A 338 35.72 24.66 -29.93
CA HIS A 338 36.34 25.32 -31.08
C HIS A 338 36.01 26.82 -31.18
N ILE A 339 34.90 27.29 -30.59
CA ILE A 339 34.49 28.71 -30.65
C ILE A 339 35.12 29.56 -29.55
N ARG A 340 35.60 28.92 -28.46
CA ARG A 340 36.20 29.63 -27.32
C ARG A 340 37.36 30.56 -27.71
N PRO A 341 38.32 30.16 -28.58
CA PRO A 341 39.38 31.06 -29.03
C PRO A 341 38.86 32.29 -29.79
N VAL A 342 37.81 32.12 -30.61
CA VAL A 342 37.17 33.22 -31.36
C VAL A 342 36.54 34.22 -30.40
N LEU A 343 35.78 33.74 -29.41
CA LEU A 343 35.21 34.60 -28.37
C LEU A 343 36.29 35.32 -27.54
N SER A 344 37.42 34.67 -27.24
CA SER A 344 38.53 35.34 -26.56
C SER A 344 39.16 36.44 -27.43
N LYS A 345 39.25 36.24 -28.75
CA LYS A 345 39.69 37.26 -29.71
C LYS A 345 38.72 38.45 -29.75
N VAL A 346 37.41 38.18 -29.73
CA VAL A 346 36.36 39.21 -29.62
C VAL A 346 36.52 40.00 -28.32
N GLY A 347 36.67 39.32 -27.19
CA GLY A 347 36.92 39.97 -25.89
C GLY A 347 38.11 40.94 -25.93
N ARG A 348 39.25 40.50 -26.45
CA ARG A 348 40.45 41.36 -26.62
C ARG A 348 40.20 42.55 -27.54
N SER A 349 39.43 42.38 -28.63
CA SER A 349 39.09 43.48 -29.54
C SER A 349 38.26 44.59 -28.85
N LEU A 350 37.50 44.21 -27.81
CA LEU A 350 36.63 45.08 -27.04
C LEU A 350 37.33 45.74 -25.83
N GLU A 351 38.46 45.22 -25.36
CA GLU A 351 39.22 45.83 -24.24
C GLU A 351 39.63 47.27 -24.54
N GLY A 352 40.08 47.51 -25.78
CA GLY A 352 40.50 48.84 -26.23
C GLY A 352 39.36 49.76 -26.64
N THR A 353 38.09 49.42 -26.36
CA THR A 353 36.92 50.28 -26.61
C THR A 353 36.36 50.81 -25.30
N LYS A 354 35.52 51.86 -25.38
CA LYS A 354 34.76 52.38 -24.23
C LYS A 354 33.27 52.07 -24.44
N GLY A 355 32.53 51.96 -23.33
CA GLY A 355 31.08 51.78 -23.34
C GLY A 355 30.60 50.43 -22.82
N ARG A 356 29.27 50.29 -22.68
CA ARG A 356 28.62 49.07 -22.17
C ARG A 356 28.50 48.04 -23.29
N ILE A 357 28.63 46.77 -22.93
CA ILE A 357 28.56 45.64 -23.86
C ILE A 357 27.36 44.80 -23.44
N MET A 358 26.36 44.76 -24.30
CA MET A 358 25.14 44.00 -24.08
C MET A 358 25.22 42.69 -24.88
N ILE A 359 25.01 41.56 -24.21
CA ILE A 359 25.05 40.24 -24.83
C ILE A 359 23.62 39.72 -24.84
N VAL A 360 23.02 39.65 -26.01
CA VAL A 360 21.61 39.29 -26.18
C VAL A 360 21.50 37.92 -26.82
N GLY A 361 20.84 36.99 -26.14
CA GLY A 361 20.51 35.67 -26.68
C GLY A 361 19.13 35.66 -27.35
N HIS A 362 19.04 35.05 -28.53
CA HIS A 362 17.79 34.79 -29.24
C HIS A 362 17.63 33.30 -29.58
N THR A 363 16.38 32.83 -29.59
CA THR A 363 15.98 31.49 -30.03
C THR A 363 15.01 31.59 -31.21
N ASP A 364 14.64 30.45 -31.79
CA ASP A 364 13.51 30.37 -32.71
C ASP A 364 12.19 30.19 -31.96
N ASN A 365 11.08 30.15 -32.69
CA ASN A 365 9.74 29.95 -32.16
C ASN A 365 9.43 28.50 -31.75
N LYS A 366 10.40 27.56 -31.81
CA LYS A 366 10.14 26.19 -31.35
C LYS A 366 10.20 26.19 -29.83
N PRO A 367 9.13 25.78 -29.13
CA PRO A 367 9.14 25.78 -27.68
C PRO A 367 10.14 24.74 -27.14
N ILE A 368 11.00 25.16 -26.21
CA ILE A 368 11.83 24.24 -25.43
C ILE A 368 11.23 24.00 -24.06
N PHE A 369 11.19 22.74 -23.65
CA PHE A 369 10.82 22.34 -22.29
C PHE A 369 11.74 21.21 -21.82
N THR A 370 12.80 21.57 -21.09
CA THR A 370 13.76 20.63 -20.51
C THR A 370 13.86 20.86 -19.00
N SER A 371 14.43 19.89 -18.28
CA SER A 371 14.67 20.04 -16.83
C SER A 371 15.56 21.23 -16.47
N LYS A 372 16.46 21.65 -17.37
CA LYS A 372 17.36 22.79 -17.19
C LYS A 372 16.78 24.11 -17.69
N PHE A 373 16.03 24.08 -18.79
CA PHE A 373 15.49 25.26 -19.45
C PHE A 373 13.97 25.09 -19.66
N PRO A 374 13.15 25.71 -18.78
CA PRO A 374 11.69 25.62 -18.86
C PRO A 374 11.08 26.41 -20.02
N SER A 375 11.79 27.41 -20.55
CA SER A 375 11.31 28.23 -21.66
C SER A 375 12.45 28.74 -22.55
N ASN A 376 12.09 29.22 -23.74
CA ASN A 376 13.01 29.84 -24.70
C ASN A 376 13.73 31.05 -24.11
N TRP A 377 13.04 31.85 -23.31
CA TRP A 377 13.64 32.95 -22.55
C TRP A 377 14.79 32.45 -21.65
N HIS A 378 14.54 31.41 -20.84
CA HIS A 378 15.57 30.82 -19.97
C HIS A 378 16.78 30.29 -20.75
N LEU A 379 16.55 29.59 -21.86
CA LEU A 379 17.63 29.10 -22.72
C LEU A 379 18.46 30.26 -23.29
N SER A 380 17.79 31.30 -23.80
CA SER A 380 18.44 32.45 -24.39
C SER A 380 19.29 33.24 -23.39
N LEU A 381 18.78 33.45 -22.16
CA LEU A 381 19.49 34.11 -21.07
C LEU A 381 20.70 33.29 -20.62
N ALA A 382 20.55 31.96 -20.50
CA ALA A 382 21.64 31.07 -20.12
C ALA A 382 22.78 31.07 -21.16
N ARG A 383 22.44 31.11 -22.45
CA ARG A 383 23.41 31.25 -23.55
C ARG A 383 24.15 32.58 -23.50
N ALA A 384 23.43 33.69 -23.34
CA ALA A 384 24.02 35.02 -23.19
C ALA A 384 24.95 35.09 -21.97
N THR A 385 24.54 34.48 -20.85
CA THR A 385 25.34 34.39 -19.63
C THR A 385 26.61 33.57 -19.84
N SER A 386 26.54 32.47 -20.59
CA SER A 386 27.70 31.62 -20.88
C SER A 386 28.75 32.33 -21.74
N VAL A 387 28.31 33.06 -22.77
CA VAL A 387 29.19 33.94 -23.56
C VAL A 387 29.78 35.03 -22.68
N THR A 388 28.97 35.67 -21.85
CA THR A 388 29.40 36.71 -20.91
C THR A 388 30.50 36.23 -19.97
N ASN A 389 30.31 35.06 -19.34
CA ASN A 389 31.29 34.46 -18.44
C ASN A 389 32.60 34.16 -19.16
N HIS A 390 32.53 33.66 -20.40
CA HIS A 390 33.73 33.37 -21.17
C HIS A 390 34.48 34.65 -21.57
N LEU A 391 33.78 35.70 -22.00
CA LEU A 391 34.39 37.01 -22.28
C LEU A 391 35.02 37.62 -21.01
N ALA A 392 34.32 37.60 -19.89
CA ALA A 392 34.83 38.09 -18.60
C ALA A 392 36.09 37.35 -18.15
N SER A 393 36.18 36.04 -18.41
CA SER A 393 37.36 35.24 -18.03
C SER A 393 38.57 35.44 -18.94
N SER A 394 38.35 35.86 -20.19
CA SER A 394 39.40 35.94 -21.22
C SER A 394 39.82 37.36 -21.57
N SER A 395 39.19 38.37 -20.95
CA SER A 395 39.46 39.79 -21.20
C SER A 395 39.12 40.68 -19.99
N ASN A 396 39.74 41.86 -19.92
CA ASN A 396 39.49 42.85 -18.87
C ASN A 396 38.25 43.73 -19.18
N LEU A 397 37.07 43.10 -19.19
CA LEU A 397 35.77 43.74 -19.45
C LEU A 397 34.86 43.81 -18.22
N VAL A 398 35.44 43.71 -17.02
CA VAL A 398 34.70 43.66 -15.75
C VAL A 398 33.79 44.89 -15.58
N GLY A 399 32.54 44.65 -15.21
CA GLY A 399 31.54 45.72 -14.99
C GLY A 399 30.97 46.33 -16.28
N ARG A 400 31.37 45.88 -17.47
CA ARG A 400 30.87 46.38 -18.76
C ARG A 400 29.89 45.43 -19.45
N LEU A 401 29.90 44.14 -19.09
CA LEU A 401 29.12 43.08 -19.73
C LEU A 401 27.74 42.94 -19.09
N ILE A 402 26.69 42.94 -19.89
CA ILE A 402 25.29 42.80 -19.46
C ILE A 402 24.63 41.67 -20.27
N PRO A 403 24.36 40.50 -19.68
CA PRO A 403 23.64 39.44 -20.36
C PRO A 403 22.13 39.68 -20.35
N GLU A 404 21.47 39.43 -21.49
CA GLU A 404 20.03 39.54 -21.64
C GLU A 404 19.49 38.37 -22.49
N GLY A 405 18.32 37.85 -22.12
CA GLY A 405 17.62 36.81 -22.86
C GLY A 405 16.36 37.37 -23.50
N MET A 406 16.22 37.21 -24.82
CA MET A 406 15.04 37.66 -25.57
C MET A 406 14.12 36.50 -25.98
N GLY A 407 14.54 35.25 -25.77
CA GLY A 407 13.80 34.08 -26.28
C GLY A 407 13.57 34.20 -27.78
N ASP A 408 12.37 33.89 -28.22
CA ASP A 408 11.90 33.99 -29.61
C ASP A 408 11.40 35.39 -30.00
N ALA A 409 11.52 36.37 -29.10
CA ALA A 409 11.15 37.75 -29.39
C ALA A 409 12.12 38.40 -30.38
N ARG A 410 11.59 39.35 -31.17
CA ARG A 410 12.30 40.11 -32.21
C ARG A 410 13.04 39.20 -33.22
N PRO A 411 12.29 38.36 -33.97
CA PRO A 411 12.88 37.57 -35.05
C PRO A 411 13.45 38.48 -36.13
N LEU A 412 14.59 38.11 -36.71
CA LEU A 412 15.16 38.83 -37.87
C LEU A 412 14.39 38.51 -39.16
N VAL A 413 13.92 37.26 -39.26
CA VAL A 413 13.17 36.72 -40.40
C VAL A 413 12.02 35.86 -39.89
N GLU A 414 10.99 35.67 -40.72
CA GLU A 414 9.85 34.81 -40.39
C GLU A 414 10.29 33.40 -40.01
N ASN A 415 9.66 32.78 -39.00
CA ASN A 415 10.05 31.45 -38.50
C ASN A 415 9.48 30.27 -39.33
N ASP A 416 9.24 30.47 -40.62
CA ASP A 416 8.56 29.54 -41.52
C ASP A 416 9.42 28.31 -41.89
N THR A 417 10.69 28.53 -42.22
CA THR A 417 11.63 27.51 -42.69
C THR A 417 12.70 27.21 -41.66
N GLU A 418 13.32 26.03 -41.74
CA GLU A 418 14.42 25.68 -40.82
C GLU A 418 15.65 26.58 -41.01
N ALA A 419 15.90 27.03 -42.25
CA ALA A 419 16.94 27.99 -42.56
C ALA A 419 16.68 29.34 -41.88
N ASN A 420 15.43 29.84 -41.90
CA ASN A 420 15.08 31.10 -41.24
C ASN A 420 15.12 30.97 -39.71
N ARG A 421 14.64 29.85 -39.16
CA ARG A 421 14.79 29.57 -37.72
C ARG A 421 16.26 29.55 -37.29
N ALA A 422 17.16 28.96 -38.08
CA ALA A 422 18.59 28.97 -37.81
C ALA A 422 19.19 30.37 -37.77
N LYS A 423 18.67 31.32 -38.56
CA LYS A 423 19.08 32.75 -38.50
C LYS A 423 18.56 33.44 -37.23
N ASN A 424 17.37 33.08 -36.75
CA ASN A 424 16.80 33.64 -35.53
C ASN A 424 17.49 33.13 -34.26
N ARG A 425 17.97 31.87 -34.27
CA ARG A 425 18.82 31.31 -33.22
C ARG A 425 20.22 31.93 -33.27
N ARG A 426 20.44 33.01 -32.52
CA ARG A 426 21.70 33.77 -32.54
C ARG A 426 22.04 34.37 -31.18
N VAL A 427 23.29 34.78 -31.04
CA VAL A 427 23.74 35.65 -29.94
C VAL A 427 24.33 36.91 -30.54
N GLU A 428 23.86 38.06 -30.08
CA GLU A 428 24.34 39.38 -30.48
C GLU A 428 25.17 39.99 -29.34
N ILE A 429 26.33 40.54 -29.67
CA ILE A 429 27.17 41.31 -28.75
C ILE A 429 27.16 42.76 -29.25
N ASP A 430 26.43 43.61 -28.55
CA ASP A 430 26.24 45.01 -28.86
C ASP A 430 27.18 45.87 -28.00
N LEU A 431 28.17 46.49 -28.64
CA LEU A 431 28.98 47.53 -28.03
C LEU A 431 28.27 48.88 -28.16
N MET A 432 27.70 49.37 -27.06
CA MET A 432 27.08 50.68 -26.96
C MET A 432 28.16 51.76 -26.85
N VAL A 433 28.36 52.57 -27.89
CA VAL A 433 29.38 53.63 -27.88
C VAL A 433 28.81 54.84 -27.15
N VAL A 434 29.45 55.24 -26.04
CA VAL A 434 28.98 56.37 -25.23
C VAL A 434 29.35 57.67 -25.95
N GLN A 435 28.36 58.55 -26.13
CA GLN A 435 28.53 59.89 -26.67
C GLN A 435 29.49 60.68 -25.77
N ARG A 436 30.61 61.20 -26.30
CA ARG A 436 31.36 62.26 -25.61
C ARG A 436 30.41 63.43 -25.44
N ALA A 437 30.08 63.79 -24.19
CA ALA A 437 29.40 65.05 -23.94
C ALA A 437 30.32 66.18 -24.43
N ALA A 438 29.86 66.94 -25.43
CA ALA A 438 30.52 68.16 -25.84
C ALA A 438 30.41 69.17 -24.69
N GLY A 439 31.44 69.29 -23.85
CA GLY A 439 31.39 70.22 -22.71
C GLY A 439 32.50 70.17 -21.67
N GLU A 440 33.51 69.30 -21.76
CA GLU A 440 34.65 69.34 -20.85
C GLU A 440 35.98 69.35 -21.63
N GLU A 441 36.19 70.42 -22.40
CA GLU A 441 37.53 70.98 -22.61
C GLU A 441 37.63 72.25 -21.76
N GLN A 442 38.23 72.13 -20.58
CA GLN A 442 39.33 72.96 -20.05
C GLN A 442 39.67 72.57 -18.62
#